data_AF-X7YRT6-F1
#
_entry.id   AF-X7YRT6-F1
#
_cell.length_a   1.000
_cell.length_b   1.000
_cell.length_c   1.000
_cell.angle_alpha   90.00
_cell.angle_beta   90.00
_cell.angle_gamma   90.00
#
_symmetry.space_group_name_H-M   'P 1'
#
loop_
_entity.id
_entity.type
_entity.pdbx_description
1 polymer ?
#
loop_
_entity_poly.entity_id
_entity_poly.type
_entity_poly.pdbx_seq_one_letter_code
_entity_poly.pdbx_strand_id
1 'polypeptide(L)'
;MSCAMSTSTSSKNLESNLGVSVDFSEGVRLTAGGRPTEAAVRANMRRLQDRGLPFSIITVLAAHTISQIRQIFEEIARLNKPTRLLPLFSGPATRPMDGVTVAKSDILDAMMVFFDLWISAGMTPRVDPLDQYMRTVILKRLGLERPTQDRALLGNDVLEIDRDGTLSHEAYRKPRDLGNITERPIADIIDGSTYRNLITEEKRLKESVCTQCAFLGACDTSPIARHFDSYLLQDCPIDKYLLPRIEAHLESRGFFDDNFTATAHDVTATHVAEAFGATVSY
;
A
#
# COMPACT_ATOMS: atom_id res chain seq x y z
N MET A 1 14.94 -43.75 19.84
CA MET A 1 13.86 -44.06 18.88
C MET A 1 12.57 -43.52 19.50
N SER A 2 12.16 -42.27 19.27
CA SER A 2 11.48 -41.72 18.07
C SER A 2 10.25 -42.57 17.70
N CYS A 3 9.03 -42.05 17.62
CA CYS A 3 8.63 -40.83 16.93
C CYS A 3 7.34 -40.23 17.53
N ALA A 4 7.29 -38.89 17.58
CA ALA A 4 6.11 -38.09 17.84
C ALA A 4 5.23 -37.98 16.58
N MET A 5 3.92 -37.84 16.76
CA MET A 5 3.08 -37.15 15.78
C MET A 5 2.10 -36.23 16.49
N SER A 6 2.51 -34.95 16.52
CA SER A 6 1.64 -33.78 16.57
C SER A 6 0.89 -33.69 15.24
N THR A 7 -0.42 -33.46 15.30
CA THR A 7 -1.20 -32.94 14.17
C THR A 7 -1.97 -31.71 14.63
N SER A 8 -1.25 -30.59 14.77
CA SER A 8 -1.86 -29.26 14.77
C SER A 8 -2.22 -28.87 13.34
N THR A 9 -3.39 -29.29 12.86
CA THR A 9 -4.03 -28.66 11.71
C THR A 9 -4.76 -27.41 12.18
N SER A 10 -4.01 -26.35 12.46
CA SER A 10 -4.59 -25.00 12.43
C SER A 10 -4.93 -24.69 10.98
N SER A 11 -6.18 -24.98 10.61
CA SER A 11 -6.83 -24.38 9.46
C SER A 11 -6.66 -22.87 9.59
N LYS A 12 -5.73 -22.28 8.83
CA LYS A 12 -5.74 -20.84 8.58
C LYS A 12 -7.05 -20.57 7.88
N ASN A 13 -8.05 -20.15 8.65
CA ASN A 13 -9.29 -19.62 8.09
C ASN A 13 -8.90 -18.61 7.02
N LEU A 14 -9.33 -18.87 5.79
CA LEU A 14 -9.21 -17.95 4.69
C LEU A 14 -10.20 -16.80 4.97
N GLU A 15 -9.88 -15.94 5.93
CA GLU A 15 -10.64 -14.73 6.18
C GLU A 15 -10.55 -13.86 4.93
N SER A 16 -11.62 -13.89 4.14
CA SER A 16 -11.75 -13.03 2.97
C SER A 16 -11.80 -11.59 3.47
N ASN A 17 -10.73 -10.82 3.24
CA ASN A 17 -10.67 -9.41 3.59
C ASN A 17 -11.57 -8.61 2.64
N LEU A 18 -12.76 -8.21 3.13
CA LEU A 18 -13.66 -7.33 2.37
C LEU A 18 -13.12 -5.89 2.37
N GLY A 19 -12.92 -5.31 1.19
CA GLY A 19 -12.64 -3.88 1.02
C GLY A 19 -13.88 -3.11 0.62
N VAL A 20 -14.21 -2.04 1.34
CA VAL A 20 -15.32 -1.14 1.03
C VAL A 20 -14.77 0.16 0.49
N SER A 21 -15.05 0.45 -0.78
CA SER A 21 -14.67 1.74 -1.38
C SER A 21 -15.63 2.85 -0.95
N VAL A 22 -15.10 3.87 -0.26
CA VAL A 22 -15.85 5.03 0.22
C VAL A 22 -14.91 6.22 0.37
N ASP A 23 -15.33 7.38 -0.12
CA ASP A 23 -14.51 8.61 -0.10
C ASP A 23 -14.98 9.63 0.95
N PHE A 24 -16.11 9.37 1.61
CA PHE A 24 -16.78 10.24 2.59
C PHE A 24 -17.17 11.65 2.10
N SER A 25 -16.98 11.94 0.81
CA SER A 25 -17.51 13.11 0.11
C SER A 25 -18.87 12.81 -0.53
N GLU A 26 -19.79 13.76 -0.51
CA GLU A 26 -21.13 13.61 -1.10
C GLU A 26 -21.14 13.89 -2.60
N GLY A 27 -21.95 13.13 -3.36
CA GLY A 27 -22.26 13.39 -4.75
C GLY A 27 -21.16 12.98 -5.74
N VAL A 28 -20.16 12.22 -5.30
CA VAL A 28 -18.99 11.88 -6.12
C VAL A 28 -19.09 10.45 -6.68
N ARG A 29 -19.43 9.48 -5.82
CA ARG A 29 -19.57 8.09 -6.24
C ARG A 29 -20.99 7.86 -6.71
N LEU A 30 -21.17 7.87 -8.02
CA LEU A 30 -22.47 7.75 -8.65
C LEU A 30 -22.71 6.35 -9.23
N THR A 31 -23.97 5.95 -9.23
CA THR A 31 -24.45 4.82 -10.05
C THR A 31 -24.35 5.15 -11.53
N ALA A 32 -24.48 4.14 -12.41
CA ALA A 32 -24.56 4.37 -13.87
C ALA A 32 -25.69 5.35 -14.28
N GLY A 33 -26.75 5.46 -13.47
CA GLY A 33 -27.83 6.43 -13.66
C GLY A 33 -27.61 7.79 -12.98
N GLY A 34 -26.38 8.10 -12.54
CA GLY A 34 -26.03 9.39 -11.94
C GLY A 34 -26.49 9.60 -10.50
N ARG A 35 -27.10 8.60 -9.84
CA ARG A 35 -27.55 8.73 -8.45
C ARG A 35 -26.41 8.55 -7.45
N PRO A 36 -26.34 9.36 -6.37
CA PRO A 36 -25.35 9.20 -5.30
C PRO A 36 -25.46 7.84 -4.59
N THR A 37 -24.33 7.32 -4.07
CA THR A 37 -24.24 5.97 -3.47
C THR A 37 -23.90 5.97 -1.98
N GLU A 38 -23.56 7.12 -1.40
CA GLU A 38 -22.97 7.28 -0.08
C GLU A 38 -23.88 6.72 1.02
N ALA A 39 -25.18 7.02 0.96
CA ALA A 39 -26.15 6.52 1.92
C ALA A 39 -26.26 4.99 1.90
N ALA A 40 -26.25 4.40 0.71
CA ALA A 40 -26.29 2.95 0.53
C ALA A 40 -25.00 2.29 1.05
N VAL A 41 -23.84 2.87 0.73
CA VAL A 41 -22.54 2.36 1.20
C VAL A 41 -22.45 2.44 2.73
N ARG A 42 -22.84 3.57 3.35
CA ARG A 42 -22.88 3.71 4.82
C ARG A 42 -23.84 2.72 5.47
N ALA A 43 -25.01 2.49 4.86
CA ALA A 43 -25.93 1.46 5.35
C ALA A 43 -25.33 0.05 5.25
N ASN A 44 -24.62 -0.27 4.15
CA ASN A 44 -23.95 -1.56 3.99
C ASN A 44 -22.84 -1.75 5.03
N MET A 45 -22.02 -0.72 5.29
CA MET A 45 -21.00 -0.75 6.34
C MET A 45 -21.59 -1.01 7.72
N ARG A 46 -22.70 -0.35 8.07
CA ARG A 46 -23.41 -0.63 9.33
C ARG A 46 -23.84 -2.09 9.42
N ARG A 47 -24.44 -2.65 8.37
CA ARG A 47 -24.82 -4.07 8.34
C ARG A 47 -23.61 -5.01 8.51
N LEU A 48 -22.44 -4.64 8.01
CA LEU A 48 -21.21 -5.42 8.24
C LEU A 48 -20.79 -5.35 9.71
N GLN A 49 -20.83 -4.16 10.31
CA GLN A 49 -20.54 -3.95 11.74
C GLN A 49 -21.52 -4.73 12.63
N ASP A 50 -22.82 -4.62 12.37
CA ASP A 50 -23.89 -5.30 13.13
C ASP A 50 -23.75 -6.82 13.08
N ARG A 51 -23.15 -7.36 12.00
CA ARG A 51 -22.89 -8.79 11.82
C ARG A 51 -21.50 -9.23 12.28
N GLY A 52 -20.69 -8.32 12.81
CA GLY A 52 -19.31 -8.61 13.21
C GLY A 52 -18.39 -9.03 12.05
N LEU A 53 -18.74 -8.69 10.81
CA LEU A 53 -17.94 -9.05 9.64
C LEU A 53 -16.78 -8.06 9.47
N PRO A 54 -15.53 -8.54 9.40
CA PRO A 54 -14.38 -7.66 9.20
C PRO A 54 -14.42 -7.03 7.80
N PHE A 55 -14.07 -5.75 7.73
CA PHE A 55 -13.86 -5.04 6.48
C PHE A 55 -12.82 -3.94 6.64
N SER A 56 -12.25 -3.55 5.52
CA SER A 56 -11.33 -2.41 5.38
C SER A 56 -11.98 -1.30 4.55
N ILE A 57 -11.48 -0.08 4.71
CA ILE A 57 -11.91 1.10 3.97
C ILE A 57 -10.90 1.36 2.85
N ILE A 58 -11.40 1.73 1.68
CA ILE A 58 -10.58 2.20 0.56
C ILE A 58 -11.08 3.59 0.16
N THR A 59 -10.22 4.59 0.33
CA THR A 59 -10.54 5.98 0.02
C THR A 59 -9.57 6.48 -1.05
N VAL A 60 -10.11 7.08 -2.11
CA VAL A 60 -9.31 7.65 -3.19
C VAL A 60 -9.02 9.12 -2.87
N LEU A 61 -7.76 9.54 -3.00
CA LEU A 61 -7.36 10.94 -2.85
C LEU A 61 -7.41 11.64 -4.21
N ALA A 62 -8.45 12.43 -4.41
CA ALA A 62 -8.75 13.21 -5.61
C ALA A 62 -9.18 14.63 -5.23
N ALA A 63 -9.47 15.49 -6.22
CA ALA A 63 -9.82 16.89 -6.00
C ALA A 63 -10.95 17.10 -4.96
N HIS A 64 -11.96 16.23 -4.97
CA HIS A 64 -13.09 16.32 -4.04
C HIS A 64 -12.78 15.86 -2.61
N THR A 65 -11.77 15.01 -2.40
CA THR A 65 -11.41 14.49 -1.06
C THR A 65 -10.32 15.29 -0.38
N ILE A 66 -9.34 15.80 -1.11
CA ILE A 66 -8.17 16.49 -0.51
C ILE A 66 -8.59 17.73 0.30
N SER A 67 -9.61 18.45 -0.16
CA SER A 67 -10.15 19.62 0.53
C SER A 67 -10.88 19.27 1.83
N GLN A 68 -11.28 18.01 1.98
CA GLN A 68 -12.01 17.46 3.12
C GLN A 68 -11.16 16.50 3.95
N ILE A 69 -9.83 16.47 3.75
CA ILE A 69 -8.96 15.42 4.29
C ILE A 69 -9.03 15.26 5.81
N ARG A 70 -9.26 16.35 6.54
CA ARG A 70 -9.44 16.35 8.01
C ARG A 70 -10.73 15.63 8.42
N GLN A 71 -11.85 15.97 7.79
CA GLN A 71 -13.14 15.31 8.03
C GLN A 71 -13.09 13.83 7.64
N ILE A 72 -12.40 13.51 6.53
CA ILE A 72 -12.18 12.12 6.10
C ILE A 72 -11.41 11.34 7.16
N PHE A 73 -10.35 11.92 7.73
CA PHE A 73 -9.62 11.31 8.83
C PHE A 73 -10.51 11.06 10.05
N GLU A 74 -11.31 12.05 10.46
CA GLU A 74 -12.23 11.91 11.61
C GLU A 74 -13.21 10.75 11.41
N GLU A 75 -13.77 10.59 10.20
CA GLU A 75 -14.66 9.48 9.85
C GLU A 75 -13.93 8.13 9.90
N ILE A 76 -12.72 8.04 9.36
CA ILE A 76 -11.88 6.84 9.41
C ILE A 76 -11.52 6.47 10.86
N ALA A 77 -11.09 7.44 11.65
CA ALA A 77 -10.74 7.26 13.06
C ALA A 77 -11.94 6.76 13.87
N ARG A 78 -13.12 7.36 13.66
CA ARG A 78 -14.37 6.96 14.31
C ARG A 78 -14.79 5.53 13.96
N LEU A 79 -14.58 5.11 12.71
CA LEU A 79 -14.90 3.74 12.28
C LEU A 79 -13.88 2.71 12.80
N ASN A 80 -12.64 3.15 13.06
CA ASN A 80 -11.52 2.36 13.54
C ASN A 80 -11.34 1.06 12.74
N LYS A 81 -11.31 1.19 11.40
CA LYS A 81 -11.08 0.08 10.47
C LYS A 81 -9.76 0.28 9.72
N PRO A 82 -9.05 -0.80 9.36
CA PRO A 82 -7.91 -0.71 8.47
C PRO A 82 -8.29 0.04 7.19
N THR A 83 -7.47 1.00 6.80
CA THR A 83 -7.80 1.90 5.68
C THR A 83 -6.67 1.92 4.67
N ARG A 84 -7.02 1.97 3.38
CA ARG A 84 -6.09 2.23 2.29
C ARG A 84 -6.43 3.57 1.64
N LEU A 85 -5.45 4.48 1.63
CA LEU A 85 -5.50 5.72 0.88
C LEU A 85 -4.89 5.49 -0.51
N LEU A 86 -5.60 5.89 -1.55
CA LEU A 86 -5.18 5.70 -2.95
C LEU A 86 -5.10 7.05 -3.67
N PRO A 87 -3.90 7.64 -3.81
CA PRO A 87 -3.68 8.80 -4.67
C PRO A 87 -4.18 8.59 -6.10
N LEU A 88 -5.01 9.50 -6.60
CA LEU A 88 -5.48 9.51 -7.98
C LEU A 88 -4.65 10.49 -8.80
N PHE A 89 -3.81 9.97 -9.69
CA PHE A 89 -2.98 10.78 -10.59
C PHE A 89 -3.51 10.85 -12.01
N SER A 90 -4.01 9.72 -12.49
CA SER A 90 -4.48 9.55 -13.84
C SER A 90 -5.67 8.59 -13.85
N GLY A 91 -6.38 8.54 -14.97
CA GLY A 91 -7.46 7.60 -15.20
C GLY A 91 -7.35 6.99 -16.59
N PRO A 92 -8.18 5.98 -16.90
CA PRO A 92 -8.20 5.40 -18.23
C PRO A 92 -8.53 6.47 -19.27
N ALA A 93 -7.88 6.42 -20.43
CA ALA A 93 -8.03 7.42 -21.51
C ALA A 93 -9.49 7.60 -21.99
N THR A 94 -10.35 6.62 -21.73
CA THR A 94 -11.76 6.61 -22.13
C THR A 94 -12.70 7.27 -21.13
N ARG A 95 -12.21 7.71 -19.96
CA ARG A 95 -13.04 8.32 -18.90
C ARG A 95 -12.64 9.78 -18.69
N PRO A 96 -13.59 10.74 -18.75
CA PRO A 96 -13.33 12.12 -18.38
C PRO A 96 -12.82 12.21 -16.93
N MET A 97 -11.77 13.01 -16.72
CA MET A 97 -11.14 13.23 -15.41
C MET A 97 -11.44 14.65 -14.86
N ASP A 98 -12.36 15.36 -15.51
CA ASP A 98 -12.79 16.69 -15.12
C ASP A 98 -13.42 16.64 -13.71
N GLY A 99 -13.00 17.56 -12.85
CA GLY A 99 -13.51 17.66 -11.48
C GLY A 99 -12.94 16.65 -10.46
N VAL A 100 -12.14 15.66 -10.90
CA VAL A 100 -11.44 14.71 -9.99
C VAL A 100 -9.91 14.84 -10.03
N THR A 101 -9.37 15.44 -11.08
CA THR A 101 -7.92 15.65 -11.24
C THR A 101 -7.40 16.70 -10.25
N VAL A 102 -6.24 16.43 -9.66
CA VAL A 102 -5.55 17.30 -8.71
C VAL A 102 -4.06 17.32 -9.00
N ALA A 103 -3.38 18.43 -8.69
CA ALA A 103 -1.92 18.48 -8.74
C ALA A 103 -1.27 17.53 -7.72
N LYS A 104 -0.14 16.92 -8.11
CA LYS A 104 0.65 16.05 -7.24
C LYS A 104 1.04 16.72 -5.90
N SER A 105 1.35 18.01 -5.91
CA SER A 105 1.67 18.78 -4.70
C SER A 105 0.55 18.73 -3.68
N ASP A 106 -0.69 18.92 -4.13
CA ASP A 106 -1.85 19.01 -3.23
C ASP A 106 -2.19 17.64 -2.63
N ILE A 107 -1.95 16.55 -3.39
CA ILE A 107 -2.01 15.18 -2.85
C ILE A 107 -0.97 15.01 -1.73
N LEU A 108 0.29 15.39 -1.97
CA LEU A 108 1.36 15.25 -0.98
C LEU A 108 1.07 16.09 0.28
N ASP A 109 0.55 17.30 0.11
CA ASP A 109 0.17 18.19 1.22
C ASP A 109 -1.01 17.60 2.02
N ALA A 110 -2.04 17.09 1.33
CA ALA A 110 -3.16 16.41 1.99
C ALA A 110 -2.69 15.14 2.74
N MET A 111 -1.80 14.35 2.17
CA MET A 111 -1.21 13.18 2.84
C MET A 111 -0.41 13.58 4.08
N MET A 112 0.33 14.69 4.06
CA MET A 112 1.04 15.19 5.25
C MET A 112 0.06 15.68 6.34
N VAL A 113 -1.04 16.35 5.97
CA VAL A 113 -2.10 16.70 6.92
C VAL A 113 -2.71 15.45 7.55
N PHE A 114 -3.04 14.45 6.74
CA PHE A 114 -3.59 13.18 7.23
C PHE A 114 -2.59 12.47 8.14
N PHE A 115 -1.31 12.43 7.76
CA PHE A 115 -0.24 11.83 8.54
C PHE A 115 -0.09 12.46 9.92
N ASP A 116 -0.16 13.80 10.02
CA ASP A 116 -0.08 14.49 11.30
C ASP A 116 -1.25 14.16 12.23
N LEU A 117 -2.47 14.09 11.68
CA LEU A 117 -3.66 13.66 12.41
C LEU A 117 -3.54 12.19 12.87
N TRP A 118 -3.05 11.33 11.98
CA TRP A 118 -2.88 9.91 12.25
C TRP A 118 -1.85 9.64 13.35
N ILE A 119 -0.70 10.32 13.34
CA ILE A 119 0.28 10.25 14.43
C ILE A 119 -0.32 10.78 15.73
N SER A 120 -1.04 11.91 15.68
CA SER A 120 -1.67 12.51 16.86
C SER A 120 -2.73 11.58 17.49
N ALA A 121 -3.36 10.72 16.69
CA ALA A 121 -4.27 9.68 17.13
C ALA A 121 -3.58 8.37 17.55
N GLY A 122 -2.25 8.36 17.70
CA GLY A 122 -1.49 7.16 18.08
C GLY A 122 -1.43 6.11 16.97
N MET A 123 -1.39 6.54 15.71
CA MET A 123 -1.31 5.67 14.53
C MET A 123 -2.48 4.66 14.43
N THR A 124 -3.66 5.05 14.92
CA THR A 124 -4.86 4.21 14.95
C THR A 124 -6.01 4.90 14.19
N PRO A 125 -6.70 4.20 13.27
CA PRO A 125 -6.48 2.81 12.83
C PRO A 125 -5.22 2.65 11.97
N ARG A 126 -4.90 1.41 11.60
CA ARG A 126 -3.90 1.10 10.56
C ARG A 126 -4.28 1.79 9.24
N VAL A 127 -3.35 2.53 8.63
CA VAL A 127 -3.54 3.24 7.36
C VAL A 127 -2.39 2.94 6.40
N ASP A 128 -2.69 2.21 5.32
CA ASP A 128 -1.77 2.05 4.19
C ASP A 128 -1.92 3.26 3.23
N PRO A 129 -0.82 3.85 2.72
CA PRO A 129 0.58 3.42 2.86
C PRO A 129 1.35 4.04 4.05
N LEU A 130 0.70 4.80 4.94
CA LEU A 130 1.40 5.54 6.02
C LEU A 130 2.17 4.63 6.99
N ASP A 131 1.60 3.48 7.36
CA ASP A 131 2.30 2.46 8.15
C ASP A 131 3.61 2.01 7.50
N GLN A 132 3.58 1.84 6.17
CA GLN A 132 4.73 1.41 5.40
C GLN A 132 5.79 2.51 5.32
N TYR A 133 5.36 3.77 5.25
CA TYR A 133 6.27 4.92 5.27
C TYR A 133 6.96 5.07 6.62
N MET A 134 6.22 4.94 7.73
CA MET A 134 6.81 4.94 9.06
C MET A 134 7.88 3.87 9.22
N ARG A 135 7.60 2.64 8.80
CA ARG A 135 8.58 1.55 8.82
C ARG A 135 9.82 1.88 8.01
N THR A 136 9.65 2.41 6.81
CA THR A 136 10.78 2.78 5.94
C THR A 136 11.62 3.91 6.54
N VAL A 137 11.01 4.92 7.16
CA VAL A 137 11.76 5.98 7.84
C VAL A 137 12.53 5.43 9.05
N ILE A 138 11.89 4.59 9.87
CA ILE A 138 12.54 3.95 11.03
C ILE A 138 13.74 3.10 10.58
N LEU A 139 13.57 2.26 9.56
CA LEU A 139 14.66 1.45 9.00
C LEU A 139 15.84 2.32 8.55
N LYS A 140 15.56 3.41 7.80
CA LYS A 140 16.59 4.35 7.37
C LYS A 140 17.34 4.97 8.55
N ARG A 141 16.62 5.43 9.59
CA ARG A 141 17.23 6.04 10.78
C ARG A 141 18.09 5.06 11.59
N LEU A 142 17.75 3.78 11.57
CA LEU A 142 18.53 2.72 12.21
C LEU A 142 19.65 2.17 11.32
N GLY A 143 19.80 2.65 10.08
CA GLY A 143 20.78 2.10 9.12
C GLY A 143 20.47 0.65 8.74
N LEU A 144 19.20 0.24 8.82
CA LEU A 144 18.76 -1.11 8.50
C LEU A 144 18.21 -1.17 7.08
N GLU A 145 18.51 -2.27 6.40
CA GLU A 145 18.04 -2.55 5.05
C GLU A 145 17.05 -3.72 5.05
N ARG A 146 16.22 -3.79 4.01
CA ARG A 146 15.32 -4.90 3.74
C ARG A 146 15.52 -5.43 2.31
N PRO A 147 15.17 -6.69 2.04
CA PRO A 147 15.23 -7.24 0.69
C PRO A 147 14.48 -6.36 -0.31
N THR A 148 15.13 -6.12 -1.44
CA THR A 148 14.49 -5.41 -2.56
C THR A 148 13.42 -6.31 -3.17
N GLN A 149 12.28 -5.73 -3.53
CA GLN A 149 11.25 -6.42 -4.29
C GLN A 149 11.84 -6.80 -5.65
N ASP A 150 11.90 -8.11 -5.92
CA ASP A 150 12.45 -8.66 -7.15
C ASP A 150 11.42 -9.59 -7.79
N ARG A 151 10.83 -9.14 -8.89
CA ARG A 151 9.83 -9.91 -9.65
C ARG A 151 10.40 -11.19 -10.25
N ALA A 152 11.69 -11.23 -10.57
CA ALA A 152 12.33 -12.42 -11.12
C ALA A 152 12.46 -13.54 -10.08
N LEU A 153 12.72 -13.16 -8.82
CA LEU A 153 12.91 -14.11 -7.73
C LEU A 153 11.61 -14.46 -7.01
N LEU A 154 10.77 -13.45 -6.76
CA LEU A 154 9.57 -13.56 -5.92
C LEU A 154 8.28 -13.75 -6.73
N GLY A 155 8.34 -13.58 -8.05
CA GLY A 155 7.18 -13.55 -8.93
C GLY A 155 6.42 -12.21 -8.87
N ASN A 156 5.19 -12.19 -9.40
CA ASN A 156 4.32 -11.03 -9.26
C ASN A 156 3.65 -11.05 -7.89
N ASP A 157 3.50 -9.87 -7.29
CA ASP A 157 2.59 -9.70 -6.15
C ASP A 157 1.12 -9.88 -6.58
N VAL A 158 0.78 -9.52 -7.83
CA VAL A 158 -0.58 -9.58 -8.40
C VAL A 158 -0.52 -9.93 -9.88
N LEU A 159 -1.43 -10.81 -10.31
CA LEU A 159 -1.78 -11.05 -11.71
C LEU A 159 -3.28 -10.81 -11.88
N GLU A 160 -3.65 -10.15 -12.97
CA GLU A 160 -5.04 -9.87 -13.28
C GLU A 160 -5.53 -10.84 -14.37
N ILE A 161 -6.70 -11.42 -14.16
CA ILE A 161 -7.34 -12.32 -15.11
C ILE A 161 -8.64 -11.68 -15.55
N ASP A 162 -8.72 -11.32 -16.83
CA ASP A 162 -9.95 -10.83 -17.43
C ASP A 162 -11.00 -11.95 -17.57
N ARG A 163 -12.25 -11.56 -17.81
CA ARG A 163 -13.38 -12.50 -17.89
C ARG A 163 -13.24 -13.57 -18.99
N ASP A 164 -12.45 -13.29 -20.01
CA ASP A 164 -12.16 -14.21 -21.11
C ASP A 164 -10.92 -15.09 -20.85
N GLY A 165 -10.30 -14.97 -19.68
CA GLY A 165 -9.08 -15.70 -19.31
C GLY A 165 -7.78 -15.03 -19.72
N THR A 166 -7.83 -13.84 -20.32
CA THR A 166 -6.61 -13.07 -20.63
C THR A 166 -5.89 -12.70 -19.35
N LEU A 167 -4.61 -13.06 -19.27
CA LEU A 167 -3.73 -12.72 -18.16
C LEU A 167 -3.03 -11.40 -18.48
N SER A 168 -3.17 -10.43 -17.58
CA SER A 168 -2.47 -9.17 -17.66
C SER A 168 -1.75 -8.88 -16.34
N HIS A 169 -0.81 -7.95 -16.39
CA HIS A 169 -0.05 -7.52 -15.22
C HIS A 169 -0.64 -6.24 -14.59
N GLU A 170 -1.43 -5.46 -15.33
CA GLU A 170 -1.86 -4.11 -14.92
C GLU A 170 -3.13 -3.67 -15.70
N ALA A 171 -4.21 -3.33 -14.99
CA ALA A 171 -5.49 -2.89 -15.59
C ALA A 171 -5.43 -1.60 -16.44
N TYR A 172 -4.48 -0.69 -16.18
CA TYR A 172 -4.53 0.70 -16.68
C TYR A 172 -3.47 1.05 -17.72
N ARG A 173 -2.49 0.17 -17.95
CA ARG A 173 -1.61 0.26 -19.12
C ARG A 173 -2.38 -0.28 -20.33
N LYS A 174 -1.96 0.07 -21.56
CA LYS A 174 -2.38 -0.73 -22.73
C LYS A 174 -2.14 -2.20 -22.36
N PRO A 175 -3.17 -3.04 -22.22
CA PRO A 175 -3.00 -4.37 -21.66
C PRO A 175 -1.93 -5.09 -22.46
N ARG A 176 -0.81 -5.42 -21.81
CA ARG A 176 0.12 -6.39 -22.40
C ARG A 176 -0.47 -7.73 -22.05
N ASP A 177 -1.18 -8.30 -23.02
CA ASP A 177 -1.60 -9.69 -22.99
C ASP A 177 -0.35 -10.56 -22.75
N LEU A 178 -0.29 -11.15 -21.55
CA LEU A 178 0.77 -12.09 -21.19
C LEU A 178 0.49 -13.45 -21.84
N GLY A 179 -0.78 -13.74 -22.10
CA GLY A 179 -1.33 -14.98 -22.62
C GLY A 179 -2.71 -15.24 -22.01
N ASN A 180 -3.39 -16.28 -22.47
CA ASN A 180 -4.70 -16.66 -21.96
C ASN A 180 -4.63 -17.99 -21.18
N ILE A 181 -5.14 -18.00 -19.94
CA ILE A 181 -5.08 -19.18 -19.06
C ILE A 181 -5.97 -20.34 -19.53
N THR A 182 -6.91 -20.08 -20.45
CA THR A 182 -7.74 -21.11 -21.08
C THR A 182 -7.01 -21.83 -22.22
N GLU A 183 -5.93 -21.24 -22.75
CA GLU A 183 -5.16 -21.78 -23.88
C GLU A 183 -3.91 -22.53 -23.43
N ARG A 184 -3.26 -22.07 -22.36
CA ARG A 184 -2.02 -22.68 -21.84
C ARG A 184 -1.90 -22.51 -20.32
N PRO A 185 -1.15 -23.38 -19.63
CA PRO A 185 -0.88 -23.24 -18.20
C PRO A 185 -0.28 -21.88 -17.84
N ILE A 186 -0.65 -21.34 -16.68
CA ILE A 186 -0.11 -20.07 -16.18
C ILE A 186 1.42 -20.09 -16.07
N ALA A 187 2.01 -21.26 -15.77
CA ALA A 187 3.47 -21.47 -15.74
C ALA A 187 4.12 -21.11 -17.08
N ASP A 188 3.53 -21.54 -18.20
CA ASP A 188 4.06 -21.25 -19.54
C ASP A 188 3.92 -19.78 -19.91
N ILE A 189 2.92 -19.09 -19.35
CA ILE A 189 2.70 -17.65 -19.54
C ILE A 189 3.77 -16.85 -18.80
N ILE A 190 4.03 -17.18 -17.52
CA ILE A 190 5.05 -16.49 -16.71
C ILE A 190 6.48 -16.83 -17.17
N ASP A 191 6.70 -18.01 -17.73
CA ASP A 191 7.97 -18.37 -18.37
C ASP A 191 8.09 -17.82 -19.80
N GLY A 192 7.10 -17.04 -20.26
CA GLY A 192 7.05 -16.44 -21.58
C GLY A 192 8.01 -15.24 -21.75
N SER A 193 8.30 -14.90 -23.02
CA SER A 193 9.12 -13.73 -23.36
C SER A 193 8.47 -12.41 -22.94
N THR A 194 7.14 -12.29 -23.04
CA THR A 194 6.40 -11.10 -22.61
C THR A 194 6.61 -10.81 -21.14
N TYR A 195 6.57 -11.85 -20.29
CA TYR A 195 6.81 -11.71 -18.86
C TYR A 195 8.26 -11.31 -18.54
N ARG A 196 9.25 -11.94 -19.19
CA ARG A 196 10.66 -11.54 -19.07
C ARG A 196 10.92 -10.09 -19.46
N ASN A 197 10.20 -9.58 -20.46
CA ASN A 197 10.29 -8.18 -20.86
C ASN A 197 9.76 -7.24 -19.76
N LEU A 198 8.72 -7.63 -19.02
CA LEU A 198 8.23 -6.87 -17.86
C LEU A 198 9.27 -6.79 -16.76
N ILE A 199 9.90 -7.91 -16.42
CA ILE A 199 11.00 -7.95 -15.44
C ILE A 199 12.12 -6.99 -15.85
N THR A 200 12.53 -7.05 -17.12
CA THR A 200 13.60 -6.20 -17.65
C THR A 200 13.24 -4.72 -17.61
N GLU A 201 12.00 -4.38 -17.98
CA GLU A 201 11.51 -3.00 -17.96
C GLU A 201 11.42 -2.44 -16.54
N GLU A 202 10.89 -3.21 -15.60
CA GLU A 202 10.84 -2.84 -14.18
C GLU A 202 12.25 -2.63 -13.60
N LYS A 203 13.18 -3.56 -13.88
CA LYS A 203 14.56 -3.45 -13.43
C LYS A 203 15.20 -2.15 -13.93
N ARG A 204 15.05 -1.84 -15.22
CA ARG A 204 15.55 -0.59 -15.80
C ARG A 204 14.96 0.64 -15.12
N LEU A 205 13.65 0.62 -14.84
CA LEU A 205 12.98 1.74 -14.17
C LEU A 205 13.49 1.92 -12.74
N LYS A 206 13.60 0.83 -11.97
CA LYS A 206 14.19 0.81 -10.62
C LYS A 206 15.62 1.35 -10.63
N GLU A 207 16.46 0.89 -11.56
CA GLU A 207 17.82 1.41 -11.71
C GLU A 207 17.84 2.92 -11.97
N SER A 208 16.96 3.43 -12.84
CA SER A 208 16.91 4.88 -13.14
C SER A 208 16.34 5.73 -12.00
N VAL A 209 15.38 5.22 -11.24
CA VAL A 209 14.63 6.02 -10.24
C VAL A 209 15.17 5.83 -8.82
N CYS A 210 15.54 4.60 -8.45
CA CYS A 210 15.85 4.25 -7.06
C CYS A 210 17.33 4.40 -6.70
N THR A 211 18.26 4.28 -7.65
CA THR A 211 19.72 4.29 -7.36
C THR A 211 20.19 5.55 -6.63
N GLN A 212 19.54 6.69 -6.87
CA GLN A 212 19.86 7.97 -6.22
C GLN A 212 18.89 8.31 -5.08
N CYS A 213 17.96 7.42 -4.74
CA CYS A 213 16.98 7.67 -3.70
C CYS A 213 17.62 7.50 -2.31
N ALA A 214 17.50 8.51 -1.46
CA ALA A 214 18.02 8.48 -0.08
C ALA A 214 17.38 7.39 0.81
N PHE A 215 16.29 6.79 0.35
CA PHE A 215 15.57 5.72 1.05
C PHE A 215 15.83 4.34 0.45
N LEU A 216 16.73 4.19 -0.54
CA LEU A 216 17.12 2.86 -1.04
C LEU A 216 17.69 2.00 0.10
N GLY A 217 17.34 0.71 0.13
CA GLY A 217 17.71 -0.22 1.21
C GLY A 217 16.62 -0.26 2.30
N ALA A 218 16.25 0.90 2.85
CA ALA A 218 15.13 1.00 3.81
C ALA A 218 13.74 0.87 3.13
N CYS A 219 13.65 1.34 1.88
CA CYS A 219 12.58 1.05 0.93
C CYS A 219 13.00 -0.14 0.06
N ASP A 220 12.06 -1.05 -0.19
CA ASP A 220 12.25 -2.27 -1.00
C ASP A 220 12.04 -2.02 -2.50
N THR A 221 11.88 -0.79 -2.96
CA THR A 221 11.56 -0.44 -4.36
C THR A 221 10.20 -0.95 -4.87
N SER A 222 9.38 -1.59 -4.01
CA SER A 222 8.03 -2.05 -4.38
C SER A 222 7.09 -0.95 -4.90
N PRO A 223 7.24 0.35 -4.55
CA PRO A 223 6.41 1.40 -5.16
C PRO A 223 6.52 1.47 -6.68
N ILE A 224 7.71 1.20 -7.25
CA ILE A 224 7.90 1.18 -8.70
C ILE A 224 7.06 0.08 -9.36
N ALA A 225 7.03 -1.10 -8.73
CA ALA A 225 6.29 -2.26 -9.24
C ALA A 225 4.77 -2.17 -9.01
N ARG A 226 4.32 -1.40 -8.01
CA ARG A 226 2.92 -1.35 -7.56
C ARG A 226 2.16 -0.11 -8.02
N HIS A 227 2.84 1.01 -8.26
CA HIS A 227 2.22 2.22 -8.77
C HIS A 227 2.35 2.28 -10.29
N PHE A 228 1.24 2.06 -10.98
CA PHE A 228 1.12 2.20 -12.44
C PHE A 228 1.75 3.50 -12.97
N ASP A 229 1.47 4.63 -12.31
CA ASP A 229 1.98 5.94 -12.74
C ASP A 229 3.51 6.02 -12.73
N SER A 230 4.22 5.12 -12.04
CA SER A 230 5.69 5.07 -12.08
C SER A 230 6.21 4.83 -13.49
N TYR A 231 5.54 3.98 -14.28
CA TYR A 231 5.93 3.70 -15.66
C TYR A 231 5.52 4.80 -16.61
N LEU A 232 4.40 5.47 -16.37
CA LEU A 232 3.99 6.62 -17.18
C LEU A 232 4.90 7.82 -16.95
N LEU A 233 5.21 8.10 -15.70
CA LEU A 233 5.98 9.28 -15.28
C LEU A 233 7.48 9.04 -15.29
N GLN A 234 7.92 7.78 -15.43
CA GLN A 234 9.32 7.36 -15.29
C GLN A 234 9.93 7.85 -13.96
N ASP A 235 9.16 7.73 -12.87
CA ASP A 235 9.46 8.29 -11.55
C ASP A 235 8.81 7.46 -10.43
N CYS A 236 9.09 7.80 -9.15
CA CYS A 236 8.38 7.26 -8.00
C CYS A 236 7.44 8.36 -7.46
N PRO A 237 6.14 8.35 -7.85
CA PRO A 237 5.33 9.57 -7.83
C PRO A 237 4.93 10.04 -6.44
N ILE A 238 4.83 9.17 -5.44
CA ILE A 238 4.53 9.54 -4.04
C ILE A 238 5.77 9.40 -3.17
N ASP A 239 6.24 8.17 -2.99
CA ASP A 239 7.11 7.81 -1.87
C ASP A 239 8.42 8.60 -1.87
N LYS A 240 9.03 8.80 -3.05
CA LYS A 240 10.25 9.60 -3.22
C LYS A 240 10.10 11.04 -2.71
N TYR A 241 8.89 11.59 -2.76
CA TYR A 241 8.61 12.97 -2.33
C TYR A 241 8.00 13.04 -0.93
N LEU A 242 7.26 12.01 -0.51
CA LEU A 242 6.60 12.00 0.78
C LEU A 242 7.50 11.50 1.92
N LEU A 243 8.34 10.49 1.68
CA LEU A 243 9.25 9.96 2.71
C LEU A 243 10.20 11.02 3.28
N PRO A 244 10.85 11.89 2.48
CA PRO A 244 11.67 12.98 3.03
C PRO A 244 10.84 13.97 3.88
N ARG A 245 9.59 14.25 3.50
CA ARG A 245 8.71 15.15 4.25
C ARG A 245 8.30 14.55 5.59
N ILE A 246 7.98 13.26 5.61
CA ILE A 246 7.68 12.52 6.84
C ILE A 246 8.91 12.49 7.75
N GLU A 247 10.08 12.14 7.23
CA GLU A 247 11.32 12.13 8.00
C GLU A 247 11.62 13.49 8.63
N ALA A 248 11.57 14.57 7.83
CA ALA A 248 11.79 15.93 8.32
C ALA A 248 10.74 16.37 9.35
N HIS A 249 9.47 16.00 9.17
CA HIS A 249 8.40 16.29 10.12
C HIS A 249 8.67 15.62 11.49
N LEU A 250 9.01 14.33 11.46
CA LEU A 250 9.34 13.57 12.68
C LEU A 250 10.58 14.14 13.37
N GLU A 251 11.63 14.47 12.61
CA GLU A 251 12.85 15.09 13.15
C GLU A 251 12.57 16.45 13.79
N SER A 252 11.78 17.31 13.14
CA SER A 252 11.40 18.63 13.68
C SER A 252 10.62 18.58 14.99
N ARG A 253 9.97 17.44 15.27
CA ARG A 253 9.21 17.18 16.49
C ARG A 253 9.99 16.38 17.54
N GLY A 254 11.27 16.09 17.29
CA GLY A 254 12.14 15.40 18.23
C GLY A 254 11.90 13.89 18.33
N PHE A 255 11.24 13.26 17.35
CA PHE A 255 11.00 11.80 17.38
C PHE A 255 12.28 10.95 17.24
N PHE A 256 13.38 11.53 16.77
CA PHE A 256 14.66 10.84 16.55
C PHE A 256 15.76 11.38 17.46
N ASP A 257 15.45 11.56 18.74
CA ASP A 257 16.40 11.93 19.79
C ASP A 257 17.26 10.74 20.26
N ASP A 258 18.11 10.96 21.27
CA ASP A 258 18.94 9.89 21.84
C ASP A 258 18.09 8.77 22.46
N ASN A 259 16.89 9.10 22.97
CA ASN A 259 15.97 8.14 23.55
C ASN A 259 15.36 7.20 22.51
N PHE A 260 15.14 7.67 21.28
CA PHE A 260 14.71 6.82 20.16
C PHE A 260 15.70 5.68 19.92
N THR A 261 17.00 5.98 19.85
CA THR A 261 18.03 4.96 19.57
C THR A 261 18.12 3.95 20.71
N ALA A 262 18.09 4.43 21.96
CA ALA A 262 18.09 3.56 23.14
C ALA A 262 16.87 2.62 23.16
N THR A 263 15.67 3.16 22.89
CA THR A 263 14.42 2.39 22.83
C THR A 263 14.45 1.38 21.69
N ALA A 264 14.91 1.77 20.50
CA ALA A 264 15.02 0.86 19.36
C ALA A 264 15.97 -0.30 19.62
N HIS A 265 17.10 -0.03 20.29
CA HIS A 265 18.06 -1.05 20.70
C HIS A 265 17.44 -2.01 21.73
N ASP A 266 16.74 -1.51 22.74
CA ASP A 266 16.09 -2.34 23.77
C ASP A 266 14.99 -3.25 23.19
N VAL A 267 14.13 -2.70 22.34
CA VAL A 267 13.09 -3.46 21.64
C VAL A 267 13.70 -4.53 20.74
N THR A 268 14.77 -4.19 20.01
CA THR A 268 15.47 -5.13 19.13
C THR A 268 16.16 -6.23 19.92
N ALA A 269 16.86 -5.89 21.01
CA ALA A 269 17.51 -6.85 21.88
C ALA A 269 16.49 -7.82 22.49
N THR A 270 15.36 -7.31 22.95
CA THR A 270 14.24 -8.12 23.45
C THR A 270 13.72 -9.07 22.37
N HIS A 271 13.44 -8.56 21.17
CA HIS A 271 12.95 -9.38 20.07
C HIS A 271 13.94 -10.47 19.66
N VAL A 272 15.24 -10.15 19.60
CA VAL A 272 16.31 -11.11 19.28
C VAL A 272 16.42 -12.18 20.37
N ALA A 273 16.37 -11.79 21.65
CA ALA A 273 16.42 -12.73 22.76
C ALA A 273 15.23 -13.69 22.73
N GLU A 274 14.02 -13.18 22.49
CA GLU A 274 12.81 -14.00 22.32
C GLU A 274 12.92 -14.94 21.11
N ALA A 275 13.32 -14.42 19.95
CA ALA A 275 13.41 -15.19 18.71
C ALA A 275 14.43 -16.33 18.78
N PHE A 276 15.51 -16.15 19.54
CA PHE A 276 16.55 -17.16 19.72
C PHE A 276 16.44 -17.95 21.03
N GLY A 277 15.42 -17.68 21.86
CA GLY A 277 15.28 -18.31 23.18
C GLY A 277 16.48 -18.04 24.10
N ALA A 278 17.16 -16.90 23.91
CA ALA A 278 18.33 -16.53 24.68
C ALA A 278 17.90 -16.00 26.05
N THR A 279 18.61 -16.40 27.10
CA THR A 279 18.50 -15.79 28.43
C THR A 279 19.73 -14.92 28.65
N VAL A 280 19.52 -13.69 29.12
CA VAL A 280 20.62 -12.77 29.44
C VAL A 280 21.41 -13.37 30.60
N SER A 281 22.66 -13.75 30.35
CA SER A 281 23.60 -14.13 31.41
C SER A 281 24.14 -12.85 32.03
N TYR A 282 23.88 -12.66 33.33
CA TYR A 282 24.56 -11.66 34.15
C TYR A 282 25.95 -12.16 34.59
#